data_AF-A0AAR5PYU5-F1
#
_entry.id   AF-A0AAR5PYU5-F1
#
_cell.length_a   1.000
_cell.length_b   1.000
_cell.length_c   1.000
_cell.angle_alpha   90.00
_cell.angle_beta   90.00
_cell.angle_gamma   90.00
#
_symmetry.space_group_name_H-M   'P 1'
#
loop_
_entity.id
_entity.type
_entity.pdbx_description
1 polymer ?
#
loop_
_entity_poly.entity_id
_entity_poly.type
_entity_poly.pdbx_seq_one_letter_code
_entity_poly.pdbx_strand_id
1 'polypeptide(L)'
;MYKAAIENLRPTPSKGHYVFNLRDFSRMIQGCAMLRKESAESKKTFAKIWVHEVLRVFYDRLIEHQDREWLFGKLRVCVKENFRDYFEQIFDNYPRDKNGIVLQSAIKTLMFGSYFDQDSDEDKRYEEVVSLEAFKALSQNCLDEYNATHKTKMDIILFDYALEHLSKICRVLSMNCGSALLVGLSGSGRQSLTRLGSEIFGHTLFQPEITNNYSINDWRDDIKKILKESGGKGKHSVFLISEGQIKEENFLQDVDCLLNLGEVPNIYQIDEKQEILDMVRLAAQGGNRNLEISPLEVFFFFTKRCKERLHIILCFSPVGSTFRNRLRLYPALINCCTIDWFELWPEEALVEVALGWMAEVNLSANIKDVAVVI
;
A
#
# COMPACT_ATOMS: atom_id res chain seq x y z
N MET A 1 -8.37 12.24 -16.92
CA MET A 1 -8.15 12.27 -15.46
C MET A 1 -6.87 13.01 -15.06
N TYR A 2 -5.68 12.47 -15.31
CA TYR A 2 -4.39 13.05 -14.88
C TYR A 2 -4.22 14.56 -15.14
N LYS A 3 -4.43 15.02 -16.38
CA LYS A 3 -4.33 16.45 -16.72
C LYS A 3 -5.27 17.33 -15.87
N ALA A 4 -6.51 16.88 -15.68
CA ALA A 4 -7.49 17.61 -14.87
C ALA A 4 -7.10 17.63 -13.39
N ALA A 5 -6.54 16.52 -12.86
CA ALA A 5 -6.06 16.45 -11.49
C ALA A 5 -4.95 17.47 -11.22
N ILE A 6 -3.94 17.57 -12.10
CA ILE A 6 -2.86 18.56 -11.96
C ILE A 6 -3.39 20.00 -12.00
N GLU A 7 -4.38 20.25 -12.86
CA GLU A 7 -4.91 21.59 -13.05
C GLU A 7 -5.74 22.07 -11.85
N ASN A 8 -6.55 21.18 -11.25
CA ASN A 8 -7.55 21.51 -10.24
C ASN A 8 -7.12 21.16 -8.80
N LEU A 9 -6.31 20.13 -8.60
CA LEU A 9 -5.86 19.64 -7.29
C LEU A 9 -4.44 20.15 -6.99
N ARG A 10 -4.30 21.46 -6.86
CA ARG A 10 -2.98 22.10 -6.67
C ARG A 10 -2.52 22.02 -5.21
N PRO A 11 -1.20 21.88 -4.97
CA PRO A 11 -0.65 21.87 -3.63
C PRO A 11 -0.77 23.26 -2.99
N THR A 12 -1.12 23.27 -1.71
CA THR A 12 -1.12 24.46 -0.85
C THR A 12 -0.32 24.17 0.43
N PRO A 13 -0.05 25.15 1.31
CA PRO A 13 0.61 24.87 2.59
C PRO A 13 -0.11 23.83 3.47
N SER A 14 -1.44 23.70 3.38
CA SER A 14 -2.23 22.69 4.11
C SER A 14 -2.21 21.32 3.42
N LYS A 15 -2.16 21.29 2.08
CA LYS A 15 -2.16 20.07 1.26
C LYS A 15 -0.91 19.96 0.36
N GLY A 16 0.27 20.09 0.96
CA GLY A 16 1.55 20.07 0.24
C GLY A 16 1.88 18.74 -0.47
N HIS A 17 1.19 17.67 -0.10
CA HIS A 17 1.31 16.34 -0.71
C HIS A 17 0.51 16.20 -2.01
N TYR A 18 -0.30 17.18 -2.41
CA TYR A 18 -1.07 17.18 -3.68
C TYR A 18 -0.18 17.49 -4.89
N VAL A 19 0.94 16.77 -4.99
CA VAL A 19 1.86 16.87 -6.13
C VAL A 19 1.66 15.63 -6.97
N PHE A 20 1.11 15.80 -8.17
CA PHE A 20 0.90 14.72 -9.12
C PHE A 20 1.91 14.78 -10.26
N ASN A 21 2.51 13.65 -10.61
CA ASN A 21 3.54 13.54 -11.65
C ASN A 21 3.31 12.32 -12.55
N LEU A 22 4.17 12.12 -13.57
CA LEU A 22 4.02 11.03 -14.53
C LEU A 22 4.17 9.63 -13.91
N ARG A 23 4.80 9.49 -12.74
CA ARG A 23 4.83 8.23 -11.99
C ARG A 23 3.44 7.87 -11.47
N ASP A 24 2.62 8.85 -11.09
CA ASP A 24 1.22 8.60 -10.70
C ASP A 24 0.40 8.08 -11.89
N PHE A 25 0.57 8.71 -13.06
CA PHE A 25 -0.04 8.22 -14.29
C PHE A 25 0.41 6.77 -14.60
N SER A 26 1.72 6.51 -14.54
CA SER A 26 2.27 5.17 -14.75
C SER A 26 1.70 4.15 -13.77
N ARG A 27 1.60 4.48 -12.48
CA ARG A 27 1.05 3.57 -11.45
C ARG A 27 -0.42 3.24 -11.69
N MET A 28 -1.22 4.20 -12.15
CA MET A 28 -2.62 3.98 -12.50
C MET A 28 -2.76 3.03 -13.70
N ILE A 29 -1.94 3.21 -14.74
CA ILE A 29 -1.93 2.32 -15.90
C ILE A 29 -1.42 0.92 -15.53
N GLN A 30 -0.35 0.83 -14.73
CA GLN A 30 0.19 -0.44 -14.25
C GLN A 30 -0.84 -1.22 -13.44
N GLY A 31 -1.58 -0.57 -12.55
CA GLY A 31 -2.66 -1.22 -11.80
C GLY A 31 -3.77 -1.74 -12.70
N CYS A 32 -4.14 -0.99 -13.76
CA CYS A 32 -5.11 -1.48 -14.74
C CYS A 32 -4.56 -2.70 -15.52
N ALA A 33 -3.26 -2.72 -15.79
CA ALA A 33 -2.57 -3.79 -16.51
C ALA A 33 -2.37 -5.07 -15.66
N MET A 34 -2.63 -5.03 -14.35
CA MET A 34 -2.65 -6.22 -13.51
C MET A 34 -3.88 -7.09 -13.73
N LEU A 35 -4.97 -6.53 -14.28
CA LEU A 35 -6.14 -7.31 -14.65
C LEU A 35 -5.79 -8.29 -15.76
N ARG A 36 -6.01 -9.58 -15.48
CA ARG A 36 -5.81 -10.64 -16.47
C ARG A 36 -7.01 -10.70 -17.41
N LYS A 37 -6.79 -11.22 -18.63
CA LYS A 37 -7.85 -11.35 -19.64
C LYS A 37 -8.98 -12.25 -19.15
N GLU A 38 -8.64 -13.30 -18.42
CA GLU A 38 -9.54 -14.29 -17.87
C GLU A 38 -10.47 -13.68 -16.81
N SER A 39 -10.01 -12.65 -16.12
CA SER A 39 -10.74 -11.90 -15.11
C SER A 39 -11.59 -10.76 -15.70
N ALA A 40 -11.40 -10.43 -16.99
CA ALA A 40 -12.11 -9.36 -17.67
C ALA A 40 -13.41 -9.88 -18.31
N GLU A 41 -14.39 -10.22 -17.47
CA GLU A 41 -15.67 -10.81 -17.90
C GLU A 41 -16.50 -9.89 -18.81
N SER A 42 -16.36 -8.57 -18.66
CA SER A 42 -17.14 -7.60 -19.42
C SER A 42 -16.42 -6.26 -19.60
N LYS A 43 -16.93 -5.44 -20.51
CA LYS A 43 -16.52 -4.03 -20.65
C LYS A 43 -16.72 -3.24 -19.34
N LYS A 44 -17.72 -3.60 -18.53
CA LYS A 44 -17.95 -2.96 -17.22
C LYS A 44 -16.78 -3.22 -16.27
N THR A 45 -16.23 -4.43 -16.26
CA THR A 45 -15.08 -4.80 -15.42
C THR A 45 -13.88 -3.90 -15.69
N PHE A 46 -13.58 -3.64 -16.98
CA PHE A 46 -12.47 -2.75 -17.34
C PHE A 46 -12.71 -1.28 -16.92
N ALA A 47 -13.95 -0.81 -17.01
CA ALA A 47 -14.28 0.53 -16.50
C ALA A 47 -14.19 0.61 -14.98
N LYS A 48 -14.63 -0.43 -14.26
CA LYS A 48 -14.53 -0.51 -12.79
C LYS A 48 -13.09 -0.51 -12.32
N ILE A 49 -12.20 -1.31 -12.90
CA ILE A 49 -10.79 -1.29 -12.51
C ILE A 49 -10.14 0.07 -12.82
N TRP A 50 -10.51 0.70 -13.93
CA TRP A 50 -10.00 2.04 -14.23
C TRP A 50 -10.45 3.06 -13.17
N VAL A 51 -11.72 3.01 -12.75
CA VAL A 51 -12.22 3.84 -11.64
C VAL A 51 -11.47 3.51 -10.36
N HIS A 52 -11.30 2.24 -10.02
CA HIS A 52 -10.54 1.78 -8.86
C HIS A 52 -9.13 2.35 -8.84
N GLU A 53 -8.37 2.21 -9.93
CA GLU A 53 -6.99 2.71 -9.99
C GLU A 53 -6.90 4.23 -9.96
N VAL A 54 -7.90 4.95 -10.47
CA VAL A 54 -7.99 6.40 -10.26
C VAL A 54 -8.22 6.73 -8.78
N LEU A 55 -9.06 5.97 -8.08
CA LEU A 55 -9.28 6.18 -6.65
C LEU A 55 -7.99 5.91 -5.85
N ARG A 56 -7.32 4.78 -6.09
CA ARG A 56 -6.08 4.41 -5.38
C ARG A 56 -4.92 5.38 -5.61
N VAL A 57 -4.84 5.99 -6.79
CA VAL A 57 -3.74 6.92 -7.12
C VAL A 57 -4.06 8.37 -6.76
N PHE A 58 -5.29 8.83 -7.02
CA PHE A 58 -5.65 10.24 -6.87
C PHE A 58 -6.54 10.49 -5.67
N TYR A 59 -7.61 9.70 -5.47
CA TYR A 59 -8.60 9.93 -4.40
C TYR A 59 -8.04 9.71 -3.00
N ASP A 60 -7.32 8.61 -2.81
CA ASP A 60 -6.74 8.25 -1.51
C ASP A 60 -5.73 9.28 -0.99
N ARG A 61 -5.19 10.12 -1.87
CA ARG A 61 -4.28 11.22 -1.51
C ARG A 61 -5.02 12.44 -0.95
N LEU A 62 -6.31 12.59 -1.23
CA LEU A 62 -7.08 13.79 -0.93
C LEU A 62 -7.55 13.81 0.52
N ILE A 63 -7.50 14.98 1.15
CA ILE A 63 -7.95 15.22 2.53
C ILE A 63 -9.15 16.17 2.64
N GLU A 64 -9.43 16.96 1.61
CA GLU A 64 -10.56 17.89 1.61
C GLU A 64 -11.79 17.28 0.93
N HIS A 65 -12.96 17.49 1.51
CA HIS A 65 -14.23 16.97 0.98
C HIS A 65 -14.52 17.50 -0.43
N GLN A 66 -14.31 18.81 -0.67
CA GLN A 66 -14.58 19.43 -1.97
C GLN A 66 -13.70 18.83 -3.08
N ASP A 67 -12.44 18.52 -2.77
CA ASP A 67 -11.53 17.88 -3.73
C ASP A 67 -11.99 16.46 -4.08
N ARG A 68 -12.47 15.72 -3.07
CA ARG A 68 -13.02 14.35 -3.24
C ARG A 68 -14.30 14.36 -4.07
N GLU A 69 -15.22 15.28 -3.80
CA GLU A 69 -16.44 15.49 -4.58
C GLU A 69 -16.12 15.85 -6.03
N TRP A 70 -15.18 16.78 -6.24
CA TRP A 70 -14.73 17.17 -7.58
C TRP A 70 -14.19 15.97 -8.36
N LEU A 71 -13.33 15.15 -7.74
CA LEU A 71 -12.75 13.98 -8.39
C LEU A 71 -13.84 12.95 -8.74
N PHE A 72 -14.80 12.73 -7.84
CA PHE A 72 -15.94 11.84 -8.08
C PHE A 72 -16.80 12.34 -9.25
N GLY A 73 -17.10 13.64 -9.31
CA GLY A 73 -17.77 14.24 -10.46
C GLY A 73 -16.97 14.06 -11.77
N LYS A 74 -15.64 14.25 -11.72
CA LYS A 74 -14.77 14.08 -12.88
C LYS A 74 -14.69 12.62 -13.34
N LEU A 75 -14.73 11.66 -12.43
CA LEU A 75 -14.80 10.22 -12.73
C LEU A 75 -16.05 9.93 -13.58
N ARG A 76 -17.22 10.41 -13.15
CA ARG A 76 -18.48 10.22 -13.89
C ARG A 76 -18.42 10.80 -15.30
N VAL A 77 -17.86 12.00 -15.46
CA VAL A 77 -17.64 12.61 -16.78
C VAL A 77 -16.71 11.76 -17.65
N CYS A 78 -15.57 11.31 -17.10
CA CYS A 78 -14.63 10.49 -17.86
C CYS A 78 -15.20 9.12 -18.25
N VAL A 79 -16.01 8.49 -17.39
CA VAL A 79 -16.74 7.26 -17.71
C VAL A 79 -17.67 7.48 -18.90
N LYS A 80 -18.49 8.55 -18.85
CA LYS A 80 -19.42 8.90 -19.93
C LYS A 80 -18.71 9.18 -21.25
N GLU A 81 -17.66 9.99 -21.24
CA GLU A 81 -16.98 10.44 -22.47
C GLU A 81 -16.09 9.36 -23.10
N ASN A 82 -15.33 8.62 -22.29
CA ASN A 82 -14.28 7.73 -22.79
C ASN A 82 -14.74 6.27 -22.87
N PHE A 83 -15.54 5.81 -21.90
CA PHE A 83 -16.10 4.46 -21.92
C PHE A 83 -17.44 4.42 -22.65
N ARG A 84 -18.07 5.57 -22.91
CA ARG A 84 -19.40 5.67 -23.58
C ARG A 84 -20.48 4.90 -22.82
N ASP A 85 -20.40 4.92 -21.49
CA ASP A 85 -21.33 4.27 -20.56
C ASP A 85 -21.72 5.24 -19.44
N TYR A 86 -22.85 4.99 -18.78
CA TYR A 86 -23.26 5.77 -17.61
C TYR A 86 -22.67 5.16 -16.35
N PHE A 87 -22.19 6.01 -15.43
CA PHE A 87 -21.58 5.55 -14.18
C PHE A 87 -22.53 4.64 -13.40
N GLU A 88 -23.82 4.97 -13.39
CA GLU A 88 -24.91 4.27 -12.72
C GLU A 88 -25.26 2.92 -13.37
N GLN A 89 -24.82 2.69 -14.62
CA GLN A 89 -24.95 1.39 -15.30
C GLN A 89 -23.74 0.48 -15.04
N ILE A 90 -22.57 1.07 -14.81
CA ILE A 90 -21.33 0.34 -14.49
C ILE A 90 -21.35 -0.14 -13.04
N PHE A 91 -21.82 0.71 -12.14
CA PHE A 91 -21.99 0.44 -10.72
C PHE A 91 -23.47 0.20 -10.39
N ASP A 92 -24.10 -0.70 -11.15
CA ASP A 92 -25.52 -0.97 -11.05
C ASP A 92 -25.95 -1.53 -9.69
N ASN A 93 -25.09 -2.35 -9.09
CA ASN A 93 -25.27 -2.99 -7.79
C ASN A 93 -24.87 -2.11 -6.59
N TYR A 94 -24.43 -0.87 -6.81
CA TYR A 94 -23.99 0.01 -5.72
C TYR A 94 -25.14 0.86 -5.18
N PRO A 95 -25.16 1.18 -3.87
CA PRO A 95 -26.13 2.07 -3.25
C PRO A 95 -26.30 3.41 -3.99
N ARG A 96 -27.56 3.87 -4.10
CA ARG A 96 -27.95 5.10 -4.80
C ARG A 96 -28.70 6.05 -3.91
N ASP A 97 -28.60 7.34 -4.21
CA ASP A 97 -29.43 8.37 -3.60
C ASP A 97 -30.87 8.33 -4.15
N LYS A 98 -31.71 9.23 -3.63
CA LYS A 98 -33.12 9.39 -4.05
C LYS A 98 -33.28 9.76 -5.54
N ASN A 99 -32.24 10.27 -6.17
CA ASN A 99 -32.22 10.65 -7.58
C ASN A 99 -31.66 9.54 -8.48
N GLY A 100 -31.34 8.37 -7.92
CA GLY A 100 -30.77 7.23 -8.64
C GLY A 100 -29.29 7.38 -8.98
N ILE A 101 -28.57 8.32 -8.32
CA ILE A 101 -27.13 8.54 -8.49
C ILE A 101 -26.38 7.68 -7.49
N VAL A 102 -25.35 6.97 -7.94
CA VAL A 102 -24.48 6.16 -7.07
C VAL A 102 -23.83 7.04 -6.00
N LEU A 103 -23.90 6.61 -4.74
CA LEU A 103 -23.35 7.36 -3.62
C LEU A 103 -21.82 7.38 -3.68
N GLN A 104 -21.22 8.54 -3.41
CA GLN A 104 -19.75 8.66 -3.33
C GLN A 104 -19.17 7.78 -2.23
N SER A 105 -19.85 7.64 -1.09
CA SER A 105 -19.41 6.77 0.00
C SER A 105 -19.35 5.30 -0.43
N ALA A 106 -20.29 4.86 -1.28
CA ALA A 106 -20.33 3.50 -1.77
C ALA A 106 -19.14 3.16 -2.70
N ILE A 107 -18.53 4.14 -3.37
CA ILE A 107 -17.38 3.85 -4.23
C ILE A 107 -16.12 3.46 -3.44
N LYS A 108 -16.08 3.74 -2.13
CA LYS A 108 -14.96 3.36 -1.25
C LYS A 108 -14.84 1.84 -1.11
N THR A 109 -15.97 1.13 -1.22
CA THR A 109 -16.03 -0.34 -1.15
C THR A 109 -15.65 -1.02 -2.46
N LEU A 110 -15.40 -0.24 -3.53
CA LEU A 110 -14.80 -0.78 -4.74
C LEU A 110 -13.35 -1.18 -4.44
N MET A 111 -13.12 -2.49 -4.42
CA MET A 111 -11.82 -3.09 -4.16
C MET A 111 -11.44 -4.03 -5.29
N PHE A 112 -10.18 -3.95 -5.70
CA PHE A 112 -9.52 -4.98 -6.50
C PHE A 112 -8.33 -5.51 -5.70
N GLY A 113 -8.11 -6.83 -5.77
CA GLY A 113 -7.08 -7.49 -4.97
C GLY A 113 -6.58 -8.78 -5.59
N SER A 114 -5.37 -9.19 -5.17
CA SER A 114 -4.71 -10.42 -5.62
C SER A 114 -4.51 -11.43 -4.49
N TYR A 115 -5.48 -11.54 -3.57
CA TYR A 115 -5.30 -12.29 -2.31
C TYR A 115 -6.18 -13.54 -2.16
N PHE A 116 -7.12 -13.80 -3.07
CA PHE A 116 -7.99 -15.00 -2.97
C PHE A 116 -7.35 -16.28 -3.52
N ASP A 117 -6.39 -16.16 -4.45
CA ASP A 117 -5.63 -17.29 -4.97
C ASP A 117 -4.36 -17.47 -4.11
N GLN A 118 -4.49 -18.26 -3.03
CA GLN A 118 -3.39 -18.55 -2.11
C GLN A 118 -2.49 -19.70 -2.57
N ASP A 119 -2.93 -20.51 -3.53
CA ASP A 119 -2.23 -21.72 -3.97
C ASP A 119 -1.15 -21.43 -5.04
N SER A 120 -1.16 -20.24 -5.64
CA SER A 120 -0.18 -19.82 -6.65
C SER A 120 0.54 -18.54 -6.27
N ASP A 121 1.85 -18.64 -6.04
CA ASP A 121 2.71 -17.47 -5.78
C ASP A 121 3.01 -16.65 -7.04
N GLU A 122 3.00 -17.26 -8.23
CA GLU A 122 3.32 -16.59 -9.50
C GLU A 122 2.07 -16.16 -10.28
N ASP A 123 0.91 -16.79 -10.04
CA ASP A 123 -0.32 -16.58 -10.83
C ASP A 123 -1.47 -15.84 -10.12
N LYS A 124 -1.20 -15.13 -9.02
CA LYS A 124 -2.24 -14.36 -8.31
C LYS A 124 -3.00 -13.42 -9.25
N ARG A 125 -4.32 -13.56 -9.29
CA ARG A 125 -5.20 -12.78 -10.19
C ARG A 125 -5.65 -11.52 -9.49
N TYR A 126 -5.47 -10.36 -10.14
CA TYR A 126 -5.98 -9.09 -9.64
C TYR A 126 -7.43 -8.89 -10.11
N GLU A 127 -8.38 -9.09 -9.22
CA GLU A 127 -9.81 -9.21 -9.54
C GLU A 127 -10.68 -8.33 -8.65
N GLU A 128 -11.92 -8.05 -9.09
CA GLU A 128 -12.90 -7.31 -8.29
C GLU A 128 -13.28 -8.15 -7.06
N VAL A 129 -13.22 -7.55 -5.89
CA VAL A 129 -13.62 -8.19 -4.63
C VAL A 129 -15.13 -8.12 -4.52
N VAL A 130 -15.80 -9.25 -4.77
CA VAL A 130 -17.27 -9.29 -4.85
C VAL A 130 -17.94 -9.27 -3.47
N SER A 131 -17.29 -9.85 -2.45
CA SER A 131 -17.82 -9.89 -1.08
C SER A 131 -16.76 -9.42 -0.10
N LEU A 132 -17.09 -8.38 0.66
CA LEU A 132 -16.25 -7.88 1.74
C LEU A 132 -16.15 -8.91 2.88
N GLU A 133 -17.21 -9.68 3.11
CA GLU A 133 -17.25 -10.78 4.08
C GLU A 133 -16.26 -11.89 3.71
N ALA A 134 -16.13 -12.22 2.43
CA ALA A 134 -15.14 -13.18 1.96
C ALA A 134 -13.71 -12.67 2.22
N PHE A 135 -13.45 -11.38 1.96
CA PHE A 135 -12.14 -10.78 2.27
C PHE A 135 -11.89 -10.71 3.77
N LYS A 136 -12.91 -10.41 4.57
CA LYS A 136 -12.84 -10.42 6.04
C LYS A 136 -12.50 -11.81 6.57
N ALA A 137 -13.18 -12.85 6.08
CA ALA A 137 -12.92 -14.23 6.49
C ALA A 137 -11.49 -14.67 6.14
N LEU A 138 -11.02 -14.36 4.92
CA LEU A 138 -9.65 -14.63 4.51
C LEU A 138 -8.63 -13.91 5.42
N SER A 139 -8.85 -12.63 5.66
CA SER A 139 -7.97 -11.81 6.49
C SER A 139 -7.95 -12.30 7.95
N GLN A 140 -9.09 -12.76 8.47
CA GLN A 140 -9.17 -13.33 9.81
C GLN A 140 -8.42 -14.66 9.92
N ASN A 141 -8.57 -15.55 8.93
CA ASN A 141 -7.83 -16.81 8.90
C ASN A 141 -6.31 -16.56 8.90
N CYS A 142 -5.81 -15.64 8.06
CA CYS A 142 -4.39 -15.27 8.04
C CYS A 142 -3.94 -14.66 9.37
N LEU A 143 -4.78 -13.85 10.02
CA LEU A 143 -4.49 -13.28 11.34
C LEU A 143 -4.38 -14.37 12.42
N ASP A 144 -5.26 -15.36 12.39
CA ASP A 144 -5.27 -16.48 13.32
C ASP A 144 -4.03 -17.38 13.13
N GLU A 145 -3.67 -17.67 11.88
CA GLU A 145 -2.45 -18.41 11.52
C GLU A 145 -1.18 -17.68 11.97
N TYR A 146 -1.11 -16.37 11.74
CA TYR A 146 -0.02 -15.53 12.25
C TYR A 146 0.08 -15.63 13.78
N ASN A 147 -1.04 -15.49 14.48
CA ASN A 147 -1.10 -15.52 15.94
C ASN A 147 -0.80 -16.91 16.55
N ALA A 148 -0.97 -17.97 15.77
CA ALA A 148 -0.60 -19.33 16.16
C ALA A 148 0.90 -19.62 15.98
N THR A 149 1.54 -18.98 14.99
CA THR A 149 2.94 -19.25 14.59
C THR A 149 3.94 -18.26 15.20
N HIS A 150 3.53 -17.03 15.48
CA HIS A 150 4.40 -15.96 15.97
C HIS A 150 4.27 -15.74 17.49
N LYS A 151 5.39 -15.39 18.13
CA LYS A 151 5.41 -15.07 19.57
C LYS A 151 4.69 -13.77 19.89
N THR A 152 4.90 -12.74 19.06
CA THR A 152 4.25 -11.43 19.18
C THR A 152 2.94 -11.45 18.41
N LYS A 153 1.85 -11.65 19.13
CA LYS A 153 0.50 -11.68 18.57
C LYS A 153 0.04 -10.29 18.11
N MET A 154 -0.76 -10.27 17.06
CA MET A 154 -1.51 -9.14 16.57
C MET A 154 -2.94 -9.22 17.11
N ASP A 155 -3.31 -8.25 17.92
CA ASP A 155 -4.70 -8.05 18.39
C ASP A 155 -5.34 -6.96 17.54
N ILE A 156 -6.06 -7.37 16.50
CA ILE A 156 -6.67 -6.49 15.50
C ILE A 156 -8.12 -6.93 15.31
N ILE A 157 -9.06 -5.99 15.39
CA ILE A 157 -10.43 -6.21 14.93
C ILE A 157 -10.54 -5.79 13.47
N LEU A 158 -11.01 -6.72 12.63
CA LEU A 158 -11.22 -6.49 11.20
C LEU A 158 -12.66 -6.01 10.92
N PHE A 159 -12.85 -4.69 11.02
CA PHE A 159 -14.07 -3.97 10.61
C PHE A 159 -13.89 -3.37 9.21
N ASP A 160 -14.98 -2.88 8.61
CA ASP A 160 -14.99 -2.42 7.20
C ASP A 160 -13.89 -1.40 6.89
N TYR A 161 -13.71 -0.40 7.74
CA TYR A 161 -12.64 0.60 7.58
C TYR A 161 -11.24 -0.03 7.66
N ALA A 162 -11.00 -1.00 8.54
CA ALA A 162 -9.74 -1.72 8.59
C ALA A 162 -9.50 -2.54 7.31
N LEU A 163 -10.55 -3.17 6.77
CA LEU A 163 -10.49 -3.92 5.52
C LEU A 163 -10.26 -3.03 4.30
N GLU A 164 -10.87 -1.84 4.25
CA GLU A 164 -10.59 -0.85 3.20
C GLU A 164 -9.09 -0.52 3.15
N HIS A 165 -8.50 -0.19 4.30
CA HIS A 165 -7.08 0.13 4.39
C HIS A 165 -6.17 -1.08 4.14
N LEU A 166 -6.55 -2.26 4.64
CA LEU A 166 -5.84 -3.50 4.36
C LEU A 166 -5.83 -3.80 2.85
N SER A 167 -6.96 -3.65 2.17
CA SER A 167 -7.05 -3.85 0.72
C SER A 167 -6.13 -2.89 -0.05
N LYS A 168 -6.01 -1.63 0.39
CA LYS A 168 -5.07 -0.66 -0.22
C LYS A 168 -3.61 -1.07 -0.01
N ILE A 169 -3.26 -1.50 1.20
CA ILE A 169 -1.93 -2.02 1.50
C ILE A 169 -1.64 -3.25 0.63
N CYS A 170 -2.55 -4.20 0.58
CA CYS A 170 -2.45 -5.38 -0.27
C CYS A 170 -2.25 -5.03 -1.74
N ARG A 171 -2.99 -4.04 -2.26
CA ARG A 171 -2.80 -3.51 -3.62
C ARG A 171 -1.38 -2.97 -3.82
N VAL A 172 -0.83 -2.22 -2.85
CA VAL A 172 0.56 -1.74 -2.95
C VAL A 172 1.56 -2.89 -2.95
N LEU A 173 1.37 -3.89 -2.08
CA LEU A 173 2.25 -5.06 -1.99
C LEU A 173 2.20 -5.93 -3.24
N SER A 174 1.05 -6.00 -3.92
CA SER A 174 0.91 -6.74 -5.19
C SER A 174 1.58 -6.08 -6.40
N MET A 175 2.05 -4.83 -6.27
CA MET A 175 2.71 -4.11 -7.36
C MET A 175 4.22 -4.13 -7.25
N ASN A 176 4.89 -4.41 -8.37
CA ASN A 176 6.33 -4.16 -8.49
C ASN A 176 6.62 -2.67 -8.26
N CYS A 177 7.67 -2.37 -7.50
CA CYS A 177 8.00 -1.00 -7.06
C CYS A 177 6.89 -0.32 -6.22
N GLY A 178 6.00 -1.10 -5.62
CA GLY A 178 4.93 -0.60 -4.76
C GLY A 178 5.46 -0.22 -3.37
N SER A 179 5.41 1.05 -3.02
CA SER A 179 5.71 1.57 -1.69
C SER A 179 4.58 2.48 -1.21
N ALA A 180 4.41 2.62 0.10
CA ALA A 180 3.32 3.40 0.68
C ALA A 180 3.78 4.35 1.79
N LEU A 181 3.10 5.50 1.87
CA LEU A 181 3.15 6.42 2.99
C LEU A 181 1.77 6.40 3.66
N LEU A 182 1.70 5.72 4.80
CA LEU A 182 0.50 5.58 5.61
C LEU A 182 0.45 6.70 6.65
N VAL A 183 -0.46 7.65 6.46
CA VAL A 183 -0.54 8.86 7.28
C VAL A 183 -1.71 8.75 8.23
N GLY A 184 -1.49 8.89 9.53
CA GLY A 184 -2.56 8.79 10.52
C GLY A 184 -2.08 9.02 11.94
N LEU A 185 -3.02 9.07 12.89
CA LEU A 185 -2.68 9.18 14.31
C LEU A 185 -2.04 7.88 14.85
N SER A 186 -1.42 7.96 16.02
CA SER A 186 -0.98 6.74 16.72
C SER A 186 -2.19 5.85 17.05
N GLY A 187 -2.03 4.54 17.01
CA GLY A 187 -3.12 3.59 17.26
C GLY A 187 -4.08 3.34 16.10
N SER A 188 -3.94 4.02 14.96
CA SER A 188 -4.79 3.84 13.77
C SER A 188 -4.68 2.48 13.05
N GLY A 189 -3.86 1.55 13.54
CA GLY A 189 -3.70 0.20 12.97
C GLY A 189 -2.72 0.07 11.80
N ARG A 190 -2.10 1.16 11.31
CA ARG A 190 -1.19 1.15 10.14
C ARG A 190 -0.11 0.07 10.15
N GLN A 191 0.62 -0.06 11.26
CA GLN A 191 1.68 -1.07 11.38
C GLN A 191 1.11 -2.48 11.42
N SER A 192 0.01 -2.69 12.15
CA SER A 192 -0.62 -4.00 12.31
C SER A 192 -1.24 -4.48 11.00
N LEU A 193 -1.95 -3.60 10.27
CA LEU A 193 -2.46 -3.92 8.93
C LEU A 193 -1.35 -4.13 7.90
N THR A 194 -0.21 -3.43 8.03
CA THR A 194 0.96 -3.71 7.17
C THR A 194 1.51 -5.11 7.42
N ARG A 195 1.62 -5.52 8.70
CA ARG A 195 2.08 -6.88 9.04
C ARG A 195 1.11 -7.94 8.51
N LEU A 196 -0.19 -7.76 8.72
CA LEU A 196 -1.20 -8.67 8.18
C LEU A 196 -1.18 -8.72 6.64
N GLY A 197 -1.04 -7.57 5.98
CA GLY A 197 -0.90 -7.50 4.52
C GLY A 197 0.32 -8.24 4.01
N SER A 198 1.46 -8.16 4.70
CA SER A 198 2.66 -8.94 4.38
C SER A 198 2.41 -10.44 4.53
N GLU A 199 1.71 -10.86 5.59
CA GLU A 199 1.38 -12.27 5.83
C GLU A 199 0.48 -12.84 4.73
N ILE A 200 -0.55 -12.09 4.31
CA ILE A 200 -1.46 -12.49 3.21
C ILE A 200 -0.69 -12.81 1.91
N PHE A 201 0.43 -12.13 1.66
CA PHE A 201 1.27 -12.38 0.49
C PHE A 201 2.50 -13.25 0.77
N GLY A 202 2.73 -13.69 2.01
CA GLY A 202 3.94 -14.40 2.41
C GLY A 202 5.23 -13.58 2.25
N HIS A 203 5.12 -12.25 2.26
CA HIS A 203 6.27 -11.36 2.11
C HIS A 203 7.07 -11.28 3.41
N THR A 204 8.40 -11.32 3.30
CA THR A 204 9.27 -11.15 4.47
C THR A 204 9.16 -9.71 5.00
N LEU A 205 8.61 -9.51 6.19
CA LEU A 205 8.58 -8.20 6.82
C LEU A 205 9.82 -7.97 7.69
N PHE A 206 10.43 -6.80 7.52
CA PHE A 206 11.52 -6.32 8.36
C PHE A 206 11.18 -4.94 8.92
N GLN A 207 11.32 -4.81 10.24
CA GLN A 207 11.19 -3.55 10.97
C GLN A 207 12.41 -3.41 11.89
N PRO A 208 13.16 -2.29 11.84
CA PRO A 208 14.39 -2.14 12.59
C PRO A 208 14.11 -1.90 14.08
N GLU A 209 14.87 -2.55 14.96
CA GLU A 209 14.76 -2.36 16.42
C GLU A 209 15.69 -1.23 16.89
N ILE A 210 15.15 -0.02 17.00
CA ILE A 210 15.94 1.17 17.34
C ILE A 210 16.18 1.24 18.85
N THR A 211 17.42 1.00 19.26
CA THR A 211 17.89 1.19 20.64
C THR A 211 18.50 2.58 20.85
N ASN A 212 18.73 2.97 22.11
CA ASN A 212 19.38 4.24 22.43
C ASN A 212 20.79 4.39 21.82
N ASN A 213 21.49 3.28 21.62
CA ASN A 213 22.84 3.26 21.03
C ASN A 213 22.84 2.97 19.52
N TYR A 214 21.66 2.79 18.91
CA TYR A 214 21.52 2.53 17.49
C TYR A 214 22.11 3.69 16.67
N SER A 215 23.05 3.36 15.80
CA SER A 215 23.84 4.30 15.01
C SER A 215 23.47 4.23 13.52
N ILE A 216 24.03 5.15 12.74
CA ILE A 216 23.92 5.13 11.27
C ILE A 216 24.55 3.87 10.64
N ASN A 217 25.53 3.24 11.29
CA ASN A 217 26.13 2.01 10.79
C ASN A 217 25.14 0.84 10.94
N ASP A 218 24.48 0.72 12.11
CA ASP A 218 23.46 -0.29 12.35
C ASP A 218 22.29 -0.14 11.35
N TRP A 219 21.86 1.11 11.11
CA TRP A 219 20.88 1.45 10.07
C TRP A 219 21.25 0.94 8.69
N ARG A 220 22.50 1.19 8.28
CA ARG A 220 22.97 0.78 6.96
C ARG A 220 23.13 -0.72 6.86
N ASP A 221 23.55 -1.40 7.92
CA ASP A 221 23.62 -2.86 7.94
C ASP A 221 22.23 -3.50 7.84
N ASP A 222 21.22 -2.92 8.49
CA ASP A 222 19.82 -3.31 8.35
C ASP A 222 19.31 -3.10 6.91
N ILE A 223 19.63 -1.97 6.26
CA ILE A 223 19.33 -1.74 4.84
C ILE A 223 20.00 -2.79 3.96
N LYS A 224 21.29 -3.06 4.16
CA LYS A 224 22.03 -4.07 3.37
C LYS A 224 21.37 -5.44 3.48
N LYS A 225 20.93 -5.83 4.69
CA LYS A 225 20.24 -7.09 4.95
C LYS A 225 18.97 -7.21 4.12
N ILE A 226 18.11 -6.19 4.13
CA ILE A 226 16.85 -6.26 3.37
C ILE A 226 17.08 -6.15 1.85
N LEU A 227 18.09 -5.42 1.38
CA LEU A 227 18.49 -5.40 -0.03
C LEU A 227 19.02 -6.77 -0.50
N LYS A 228 19.78 -7.48 0.35
CA LYS A 228 20.22 -8.87 0.05
C LYS A 228 19.03 -9.86 0.01
N GLU A 229 18.03 -9.71 0.87
CA GLU A 229 16.81 -10.54 0.77
C GLU A 229 16.01 -10.25 -0.52
N SER A 230 15.80 -8.97 -0.83
CA SER A 230 14.97 -8.55 -1.96
C SER A 230 15.67 -8.69 -3.32
N GLY A 231 16.80 -8.03 -3.53
CA GLY A 231 17.55 -8.09 -4.79
C GLY A 231 18.45 -9.32 -4.92
N GLY A 232 19.03 -9.78 -3.81
CA GLY A 232 19.95 -10.91 -3.81
C GLY A 232 19.21 -12.23 -4.01
N LYS A 233 18.35 -12.58 -3.04
CA LYS A 233 17.55 -13.81 -3.07
C LYS A 233 16.29 -13.70 -3.92
N GLY A 234 15.87 -12.49 -4.29
CA GLY A 234 14.66 -12.30 -5.06
C GLY A 234 13.38 -12.47 -4.24
N LYS A 235 13.39 -12.29 -2.92
CA LYS A 235 12.15 -12.44 -2.14
C LYS A 235 11.41 -11.11 -2.02
N HIS A 236 10.10 -11.10 -2.26
CA HIS A 236 9.30 -9.92 -1.93
C HIS A 236 9.42 -9.63 -0.44
N SER A 237 9.83 -8.41 -0.12
CA SER A 237 10.19 -7.99 1.24
C SER A 237 9.56 -6.65 1.56
N VAL A 238 9.05 -6.50 2.78
CA VAL A 238 8.41 -5.28 3.27
C VAL A 238 9.30 -4.63 4.29
N PHE A 239 9.77 -3.41 4.00
CA PHE A 239 10.48 -2.57 4.95
C PHE A 239 9.50 -1.64 5.65
N LEU A 240 9.17 -1.93 6.91
CA LEU A 240 8.25 -1.13 7.72
C LEU A 240 9.03 -0.21 8.65
N ILE A 241 8.80 1.10 8.53
CA ILE A 241 9.37 2.10 9.43
C ILE A 241 8.30 3.08 9.91
N SER A 242 8.29 3.33 11.21
CA SER A 242 7.43 4.32 11.84
C SER A 242 8.18 5.61 12.15
N GLU A 243 7.45 6.72 12.27
CA GLU A 243 8.03 8.03 12.57
C GLU A 243 8.90 8.02 13.85
N GLY A 244 8.49 7.27 14.88
CA GLY A 244 9.25 7.16 16.14
C GLY A 244 10.58 6.42 16.02
N GLN A 245 10.81 5.68 14.92
CA GLN A 245 12.07 4.97 14.65
C GLN A 245 13.09 5.84 13.88
N ILE A 246 12.68 7.03 13.43
CA ILE A 246 13.56 7.96 12.70
C ILE A 246 14.34 8.80 13.72
N LYS A 247 15.47 8.25 14.17
CA LYS A 247 16.35 8.88 15.15
C LYS A 247 17.19 10.02 14.56
N GLU A 248 17.61 9.86 13.31
CA GLU A 248 18.44 10.81 12.58
C GLU A 248 17.84 11.09 11.20
N GLU A 249 17.90 12.34 10.72
CA GLU A 249 17.33 12.72 9.41
C GLU A 249 18.05 12.03 8.23
N ASN A 250 19.30 11.59 8.43
CA ASN A 250 20.04 10.78 7.46
C ASN A 250 19.32 9.47 7.11
N PHE A 251 18.49 8.92 8.00
CA PHE A 251 17.72 7.70 7.70
C PHE A 251 16.74 7.97 6.56
N LEU A 252 16.10 9.14 6.55
CA LEU A 252 15.19 9.53 5.48
C LEU A 252 15.88 9.88 4.18
N GLN A 253 17.12 10.36 4.24
CA GLN A 253 17.94 10.51 3.04
C GLN A 253 18.22 9.15 2.38
N ASP A 254 18.59 8.14 3.17
CA ASP A 254 18.81 6.78 2.65
C ASP A 254 17.49 6.19 2.11
N VAL A 255 16.34 6.40 2.79
CA VAL A 255 15.01 5.99 2.27
C VAL A 255 14.64 6.69 0.96
N ASP A 256 14.92 8.00 0.82
CA ASP A 256 14.66 8.75 -0.41
C ASP A 256 15.49 8.17 -1.58
N CYS A 257 16.76 7.82 -1.33
CA CYS A 257 17.61 7.11 -2.29
C CYS A 257 17.03 5.73 -2.67
N LEU A 258 16.62 4.92 -1.69
CA LEU A 258 16.01 3.61 -1.93
C LEU A 258 14.75 3.71 -2.80
N LEU A 259 13.85 4.65 -2.49
CA LEU A 259 12.62 4.87 -3.24
C LEU A 259 12.88 5.32 -4.69
N ASN A 260 13.92 6.12 -4.93
CA ASN A 260 14.26 6.60 -6.27
C ASN A 260 15.08 5.61 -7.09
N LEU A 261 16.10 5.02 -6.48
CA LEU A 261 17.17 4.27 -7.16
C LEU A 261 17.09 2.76 -6.91
N GLY A 262 16.52 2.32 -5.79
CA GLY A 262 16.57 0.92 -5.34
C GLY A 262 17.85 0.59 -4.57
N GLU A 263 18.68 1.59 -4.25
CA GLU A 263 19.92 1.44 -3.49
C GLU A 263 20.30 2.72 -2.73
N VAL A 264 21.20 2.58 -1.77
CA VAL A 264 21.88 3.70 -1.12
C VAL A 264 23.30 3.79 -1.69
N PRO A 265 23.71 4.94 -2.27
CA PRO A 265 25.04 5.11 -2.83
C PRO A 265 26.15 4.84 -1.81
N ASN A 266 27.20 4.12 -2.24
CA ASN A 266 28.38 3.82 -1.43
C ASN A 266 28.09 3.10 -0.09
N ILE A 267 26.98 2.36 0.00
CA ILE A 267 26.66 1.57 1.20
C ILE A 267 27.54 0.33 1.32
N TYR A 268 27.95 -0.28 0.20
CA TYR A 268 28.73 -1.50 0.15
C TYR A 268 30.23 -1.25 -0.03
N GLN A 269 31.03 -1.97 0.74
CA GLN A 269 32.47 -2.13 0.54
C GLN A 269 32.77 -3.03 -0.68
N ILE A 270 34.03 -3.08 -1.10
CA ILE A 270 34.45 -3.79 -2.33
C ILE A 270 34.18 -5.30 -2.22
N ASP A 271 34.47 -5.90 -1.07
CA ASP A 271 34.22 -7.30 -0.75
C ASP A 271 32.70 -7.61 -0.71
N GLU A 272 31.91 -6.74 -0.08
CA GLU A 272 30.45 -6.89 -0.05
C GLU A 272 29.82 -6.78 -1.45
N LYS A 273 30.36 -5.91 -2.31
CA LYS A 273 29.93 -5.83 -3.71
C LYS A 273 30.23 -7.12 -4.45
N GLN A 274 31.41 -7.71 -4.25
CA GLN A 274 31.75 -8.98 -4.89
C GLN A 274 30.80 -10.10 -4.46
N GLU A 275 30.46 -10.17 -3.17
CA GLU A 275 29.46 -11.12 -2.65
C GLU A 275 28.09 -10.96 -3.34
N ILE A 276 27.62 -9.73 -3.54
CA ILE A 276 26.36 -9.44 -4.24
C ILE A 276 26.43 -9.90 -5.70
N LEU A 277 27.53 -9.58 -6.39
CA LEU A 277 27.73 -9.99 -7.77
C LEU A 277 27.64 -11.52 -7.90
N ASP A 278 28.30 -12.25 -7.02
CA ASP A 278 28.29 -13.71 -7.04
C ASP A 278 26.90 -14.28 -6.71
N MET A 279 26.16 -13.63 -5.80
CA MET A 279 24.80 -14.01 -5.43
C MET A 279 23.81 -13.90 -6.60
N VAL A 280 23.87 -12.82 -7.39
CA VAL A 280 22.86 -12.54 -8.44
C VAL A 280 23.29 -12.88 -9.86
N ARG A 281 24.57 -13.17 -10.13
CA ARG A 281 25.11 -13.34 -11.49
C ARG A 281 24.32 -14.36 -12.31
N LEU A 282 24.08 -15.55 -11.77
CA LEU A 282 23.36 -16.60 -12.50
C LEU A 282 21.94 -16.15 -12.88
N ALA A 283 21.27 -15.44 -11.98
CA ALA A 283 19.92 -14.94 -12.25
C ALA A 283 19.93 -13.77 -13.23
N ALA A 284 20.94 -12.90 -13.19
CA ALA A 284 21.17 -11.84 -14.17
C ALA A 284 21.43 -12.40 -15.58
N GLN A 285 22.05 -13.59 -15.67
CA GLN A 285 22.25 -14.34 -16.91
C GLN A 285 21.01 -15.11 -17.39
N GLY A 286 19.88 -15.03 -16.69
CA GLY A 286 18.69 -15.84 -17.00
C GLY A 286 18.94 -17.35 -16.85
N GLY A 287 19.89 -17.75 -16.00
CA GLY A 287 20.30 -19.15 -15.81
C GLY A 287 21.37 -19.64 -16.79
N ASN A 288 21.73 -18.87 -17.81
CA ASN A 288 22.74 -19.27 -18.79
C ASN A 288 24.17 -18.88 -18.35
N ARG A 289 24.88 -19.83 -17.73
CA ARG A 289 26.27 -19.61 -17.25
C ARG A 289 27.25 -19.15 -18.33
N ASN A 290 26.96 -19.41 -19.61
CA ASN A 290 27.83 -19.05 -20.73
C ASN A 290 27.59 -17.62 -21.25
N LEU A 291 26.54 -16.94 -20.78
CA LEU A 291 26.28 -15.56 -21.17
C LEU A 291 27.24 -14.62 -20.42
N GLU A 292 28.19 -14.03 -21.12
CA GLU A 292 29.08 -13.04 -20.52
C GLU A 292 28.31 -11.73 -20.28
N ILE A 293 28.24 -11.31 -19.02
CA ILE A 293 27.69 -10.02 -18.60
C ILE A 293 28.70 -9.32 -17.69
N SER A 294 28.81 -8.00 -17.83
CA SER A 294 29.75 -7.21 -17.04
C SER A 294 29.32 -7.14 -15.57
N PRO A 295 30.27 -6.94 -14.62
CA PRO A 295 29.93 -6.71 -13.21
C PRO A 295 28.94 -5.55 -13.01
N LEU A 296 29.02 -4.51 -13.86
CA LEU A 296 28.11 -3.37 -13.81
C LEU A 296 26.67 -3.75 -14.18
N GLU A 297 26.48 -4.59 -15.20
CA GLU A 297 25.15 -5.09 -15.58
C GLU A 297 24.57 -6.02 -14.52
N VAL A 298 25.39 -6.89 -13.92
CA VAL A 298 24.98 -7.76 -12.81
C VAL A 298 24.52 -6.92 -11.61
N PHE A 299 25.26 -5.88 -11.26
CA PHE A 299 24.91 -5.01 -10.16
C PHE A 299 23.66 -4.17 -10.48
N PHE A 300 23.53 -3.66 -11.70
CA PHE A 300 22.31 -2.98 -12.15
C PHE A 300 21.07 -3.88 -12.06
N PHE A 301 21.23 -5.17 -12.41
CA PHE A 301 20.17 -6.16 -12.24
C PHE A 301 19.78 -6.36 -10.77
N PHE A 302 20.75 -6.43 -9.86
CA PHE A 302 20.49 -6.46 -8.42
C PHE A 302 19.68 -5.22 -7.97
N THR A 303 20.14 -4.01 -8.31
CA THR A 303 19.47 -2.75 -7.92
C THR A 303 18.06 -2.64 -8.50
N LYS A 304 17.86 -3.05 -9.77
CA LYS A 304 16.53 -3.13 -10.38
C LYS A 304 15.62 -4.09 -9.61
N ARG A 305 16.12 -5.27 -9.26
CA ARG A 305 15.35 -6.26 -8.52
C ARG A 305 15.04 -5.81 -7.09
N CYS A 306 15.98 -5.14 -6.41
CA CYS A 306 15.71 -4.47 -5.13
C CYS A 306 14.51 -3.54 -5.28
N LYS A 307 14.53 -2.64 -6.27
CA LYS A 307 13.43 -1.70 -6.50
C LYS A 307 12.09 -2.37 -6.79
N GLU A 308 12.10 -3.48 -7.52
CA GLU A 308 10.89 -4.21 -7.88
C GLU A 308 10.28 -4.98 -6.70
N ARG A 309 11.10 -5.59 -5.85
CA ARG A 309 10.69 -6.54 -4.80
C ARG A 309 10.74 -5.98 -3.37
N LEU A 310 11.34 -4.81 -3.16
CA LEU A 310 11.35 -4.11 -1.89
C LEU A 310 10.17 -3.14 -1.81
N HIS A 311 9.25 -3.42 -0.89
CA HIS A 311 8.12 -2.54 -0.60
C HIS A 311 8.43 -1.73 0.65
N ILE A 312 8.56 -0.41 0.53
CA ILE A 312 8.84 0.47 1.66
C ILE A 312 7.52 1.05 2.17
N ILE A 313 7.20 0.77 3.44
CA ILE A 313 5.97 1.23 4.09
C ILE A 313 6.32 2.16 5.25
N LEU A 314 5.93 3.42 5.12
CA LEU A 314 6.24 4.50 6.03
C LEU A 314 4.99 4.87 6.84
N CYS A 315 5.05 4.82 8.17
CA CYS A 315 3.95 5.20 9.05
C CYS A 315 4.21 6.56 9.73
N PHE A 316 3.63 7.65 9.21
CA PHE A 316 3.88 9.03 9.69
C PHE A 316 2.65 9.69 10.33
N SER A 317 2.83 10.45 11.40
CA SER A 317 1.76 11.28 11.95
C SER A 317 1.60 12.56 11.14
N PRO A 318 0.37 13.00 10.81
CA PRO A 318 0.17 14.31 10.18
C PRO A 318 0.25 15.47 11.18
N VAL A 319 0.38 15.17 12.49
CA VAL A 319 0.38 16.16 13.56
C VAL A 319 1.71 16.92 13.60
N GLY A 320 1.63 18.25 13.68
CA GLY A 320 2.80 19.12 13.76
C GLY A 320 3.41 19.48 12.40
N SER A 321 4.52 20.22 12.43
CA SER A 321 5.21 20.70 11.23
C SER A 321 6.22 19.69 10.66
N THR A 322 6.69 18.74 11.48
CA THR A 322 7.70 17.74 11.11
C THR A 322 7.32 16.96 9.85
N PHE A 323 6.08 16.46 9.77
CA PHE A 323 5.56 15.78 8.59
C PHE A 323 5.72 16.63 7.32
N ARG A 324 5.22 17.87 7.35
CA ARG A 324 5.26 18.77 6.19
C ARG A 324 6.68 19.16 5.81
N ASN A 325 7.57 19.33 6.78
CA ASN A 325 8.98 19.64 6.54
C ASN A 325 9.69 18.46 5.85
N ARG A 326 9.48 17.23 6.35
CA ARG A 326 10.04 16.01 5.75
C ARG A 326 9.56 15.80 4.32
N LEU A 327 8.28 16.02 4.04
CA LEU A 327 7.75 15.93 2.67
C LEU A 327 8.39 16.93 1.70
N ARG A 328 8.85 18.09 2.18
CA ARG A 328 9.57 19.08 1.35
C ARG A 328 11.02 18.71 1.13
N LEU A 329 11.68 18.15 2.15
CA LEU A 329 13.08 17.76 2.11
C LEU A 329 13.28 16.46 1.32
N TYR A 330 12.33 15.53 1.40
CA TYR A 330 12.40 14.19 0.82
C TYR A 330 11.24 13.96 -0.15
N PRO A 331 11.33 14.49 -1.38
CA PRO A 331 10.23 14.45 -2.34
C PRO A 331 9.90 13.03 -2.82
N ALA A 332 10.78 12.03 -2.65
CA ALA A 332 10.46 10.64 -2.97
C ALA A 332 9.28 10.10 -2.14
N LEU A 333 9.10 10.62 -0.93
CA LEU A 333 7.99 10.23 -0.05
C LEU A 333 6.62 10.50 -0.70
N ILE A 334 6.53 11.53 -1.54
CA ILE A 334 5.32 11.84 -2.33
C ILE A 334 5.39 11.17 -3.70
N ASN A 335 6.54 11.26 -4.36
CA ASN A 335 6.68 10.91 -5.77
C ASN A 335 6.80 9.41 -6.04
N CYS A 336 7.19 8.61 -5.04
CA CYS A 336 7.39 7.17 -5.17
C CYS A 336 6.30 6.36 -4.47
N CYS A 337 5.73 6.90 -3.39
CA CYS A 337 4.76 6.16 -2.58
C CYS A 337 3.31 6.43 -3.00
N THR A 338 2.47 5.41 -2.85
CA THR A 338 1.03 5.61 -2.70
C THR A 338 0.77 6.20 -1.31
N ILE A 339 -0.01 7.28 -1.23
CA ILE A 339 -0.35 7.92 0.04
C ILE A 339 -1.73 7.44 0.44
N ASP A 340 -1.86 6.95 1.66
CA ASP A 340 -3.12 6.50 2.23
C ASP A 340 -3.34 7.16 3.60
N TRP A 341 -4.48 7.84 3.74
CA TRP A 341 -4.84 8.61 4.92
C TRP A 341 -5.76 7.80 5.84
N PHE A 342 -5.21 7.42 6.98
CA PHE A 342 -5.93 6.84 8.10
C PHE A 342 -6.59 7.97 8.90
N GLU A 343 -7.79 8.34 8.46
CA GLU A 343 -8.66 9.32 9.12
C GLU A 343 -9.13 8.86 10.51
N LEU A 344 -9.81 9.75 11.24
CA LEU A 344 -10.49 9.35 12.47
C LEU A 344 -11.52 8.26 12.17
N TRP A 345 -11.62 7.28 13.07
CA TRP A 345 -12.60 6.22 12.91
C TRP A 345 -14.01 6.80 12.88
N PRO A 346 -14.83 6.41 11.90
CA PRO A 346 -16.24 6.78 11.88
C PRO A 346 -16.96 6.14 13.08
N GLU A 347 -18.13 6.66 13.44
CA GLU A 347 -18.90 6.17 14.60
C GLU A 347 -19.22 4.67 14.47
N GLU A 348 -19.50 4.21 13.25
CA GLU A 348 -19.76 2.80 12.95
C GLU A 348 -18.55 1.91 13.27
N ALA A 349 -17.34 2.38 12.98
CA ALA A 349 -16.12 1.65 13.31
C ALA A 349 -15.89 1.58 14.83
N LEU A 350 -16.21 2.64 15.58
CA LEU A 350 -16.11 2.64 17.04
C LEU A 350 -17.09 1.63 17.66
N VAL A 351 -18.32 1.57 17.13
CA VAL A 351 -19.34 0.59 17.52
C VAL A 351 -18.86 -0.84 17.24
N GLU A 352 -18.33 -1.14 16.05
CA GLU A 352 -17.85 -2.48 15.71
C GLU A 352 -16.68 -2.94 16.59
N VAL A 353 -15.73 -2.03 16.86
CA VAL A 353 -14.59 -2.33 17.75
C VAL A 353 -15.09 -2.63 19.17
N ALA A 354 -16.02 -1.82 19.68
CA ALA A 354 -16.59 -2.02 20.99
C ALA A 354 -17.40 -3.32 21.09
N LEU A 355 -18.20 -3.67 20.07
CA LEU A 355 -18.88 -4.97 19.99
C LEU A 355 -17.89 -6.14 19.96
N GLY A 356 -16.80 -6.02 19.20
CA GLY A 356 -15.75 -7.02 19.12
C GLY A 356 -15.10 -7.32 20.47
N TRP A 357 -14.73 -6.29 21.23
CA TRP A 357 -14.19 -6.47 22.59
C TRP A 357 -15.23 -6.95 23.59
N MET A 358 -16.48 -6.50 23.46
CA MET A 358 -17.56 -6.96 24.32
C MET A 358 -17.92 -8.44 24.09
N ALA A 359 -17.59 -9.03 22.93
CA ALA A 359 -17.88 -10.43 22.64
C ALA A 359 -17.31 -11.38 23.72
N GLU A 360 -16.10 -11.11 24.21
CA GLU A 360 -15.41 -11.93 25.21
C GLU A 360 -15.87 -11.69 26.66
N VAL A 361 -16.60 -10.59 26.91
CA VAL A 361 -17.07 -10.23 28.25
C VAL A 361 -18.24 -11.12 28.67
N ASN A 362 -18.25 -11.67 29.88
CA ASN A 362 -19.35 -12.52 30.35
C ASN A 362 -20.57 -11.70 30.82
N LEU A 363 -21.30 -11.12 29.87
CA LEU A 363 -22.55 -10.36 30.06
C LEU A 363 -23.62 -10.83 29.08
N SER A 364 -24.90 -10.62 29.40
CA SER A 364 -25.99 -10.91 28.46
C SER A 364 -25.91 -10.00 27.22
N ALA A 365 -26.28 -10.51 26.03
CA ALA A 365 -26.25 -9.77 24.76
C ALA A 365 -26.92 -8.38 24.86
N ASN A 366 -28.11 -8.30 25.46
CA ASN A 366 -28.82 -7.03 25.65
C ASN A 366 -28.00 -5.98 26.43
N ILE A 367 -27.19 -6.38 27.41
CA ILE A 367 -26.35 -5.44 28.18
C ILE A 367 -25.16 -4.99 27.35
N LYS A 368 -24.59 -5.89 26.54
CA LYS A 368 -23.48 -5.57 25.63
C LYS A 368 -23.93 -4.59 24.56
N ASP A 369 -25.08 -4.83 23.93
CA ASP A 369 -25.62 -3.96 22.89
C ASP A 369 -25.94 -2.56 23.44
N VAL A 370 -26.58 -2.48 24.61
CA VAL A 370 -26.89 -1.19 25.27
C VAL A 370 -25.62 -0.43 25.68
N ALA A 371 -24.56 -1.13 26.06
CA ALA A 371 -23.31 -0.49 26.49
C ALA A 371 -22.49 0.10 25.34
N VAL A 372 -22.77 -0.31 24.10
CA VAL A 372 -22.02 0.11 22.90
C VAL A 372 -22.75 1.21 22.11
N VAL A 373 -24.06 1.36 22.29
CA VAL A 373 -24.84 2.44 21.69
C VAL A 373 -24.71 3.71 22.55
N ILE A 374 -24.20 4.79 21.96
CA ILE A 374 -24.11 6.13 22.59
C ILE A 374 -25.46 6.84 22.50
#